data_AF-A0A8S4EV54-F1
#
_entry.id   AF-A0A8S4EV54-F1
#
_cell.length_a   1.000
_cell.length_b   1.000
_cell.length_c   1.000
_cell.angle_alpha   90.00
_cell.angle_beta   90.00
_cell.angle_gamma   90.00
#
_symmetry.space_group_name_H-M   'P 1'
#
loop_
_entity.id
_entity.type
_entity.pdbx_description
1 polymer ?
#
loop_
_entity_poly.entity_id
_entity_poly.type
_entity_poly.pdbx_seq_one_letter_code
_entity_poly.pdbx_strand_id
1 'polypeptide(L)'
;MIENNLIQRASRRLWQQTKVPCQYCIRVILAIFSGMPPLPPGHASIMRRMSLIGTIGGIGSGGASGIGAGISGIGSGISGIGSGIAGALPNQLTDPVVQQALMTLTTALSVFTDSVGGIVVDWPKNSDLKGGKNFDFIVVGGGTAGCVLARRLTELSDWSVLLIEAGGDPPLSSLVPAVFMLMTYTDVDWAFVAEDDGYSSQAQKDQHLIMTQGKMLGGGSSMSYLTYGRSKNVSCNDFGVPGWSFDDLYPYYLKVEDLQVPDIINSSDNVHHSQSGPIVITTHGPATGFTASEDDMLTGLNQLGYERLNDANNPNKLGYGPAQLTVDTEGFRSSTASSYLLPIKDRKNFYLLKNTLASKIVFNGTRAVGVEVIRESGETQVFYANKEVISSAGSYKPRSC
;
A
#
# COMPACT_ATOMS: atom_id res chain seq x y z
N MET A 1 -2.77 10.55 -38.23
CA MET A 1 -1.53 10.10 -37.55
C MET A 1 -0.71 11.22 -36.92
N ILE A 2 -0.84 12.50 -37.33
CA ILE A 2 -0.11 13.62 -36.69
C ILE A 2 -0.89 14.25 -35.51
N GLU A 3 -2.22 14.20 -35.52
CA GLU A 3 -3.06 14.77 -34.44
C GLU A 3 -3.03 13.97 -33.11
N ASN A 4 -2.89 12.64 -33.17
CA ASN A 4 -2.83 11.80 -31.96
C ASN A 4 -1.54 12.03 -31.13
N ASN A 5 -0.44 12.44 -31.78
CA ASN A 5 0.82 12.74 -31.08
C ASN A 5 0.80 14.10 -30.37
N LEU A 6 -0.03 15.04 -30.81
CA LEU A 6 -0.20 16.34 -30.14
C LEU A 6 -1.10 16.22 -28.90
N ILE A 7 -2.12 15.37 -28.95
CA ILE A 7 -3.01 15.10 -27.80
C ILE A 7 -2.27 14.34 -26.69
N GLN A 8 -1.38 13.40 -27.03
CA GLN A 8 -0.54 12.70 -26.05
C GLN A 8 0.55 13.59 -25.42
N ARG A 9 1.10 14.56 -26.16
CA ARG A 9 2.06 15.53 -25.59
C ARG A 9 1.38 16.60 -24.74
N ALA A 10 0.16 17.02 -25.09
CA ALA A 10 -0.64 17.96 -24.30
C ALA A 10 -1.10 17.34 -22.97
N SER A 11 -1.52 16.06 -22.98
CA SER A 11 -1.93 15.34 -21.76
C SER A 11 -0.78 15.10 -20.78
N ARG A 12 0.44 14.82 -21.26
CA ARG A 12 1.64 14.74 -20.39
C ARG A 12 2.02 16.08 -19.75
N ARG A 13 1.86 17.21 -20.47
CA ARG A 13 2.11 18.55 -19.92
C ARG A 13 1.02 19.01 -18.94
N LEU A 14 -0.25 18.69 -19.21
CA LEU A 14 -1.35 19.00 -18.29
C LEU A 14 -1.25 18.19 -16.98
N TRP A 15 -0.84 16.91 -17.04
CA TRP A 15 -0.70 16.07 -15.84
C TRP A 15 0.38 16.58 -14.87
N GLN A 16 1.48 17.14 -15.40
CA GLN A 16 2.50 17.79 -14.57
C GLN A 16 2.04 19.12 -13.93
N GLN A 17 0.93 19.73 -14.41
CA GLN A 17 0.50 21.06 -13.97
C GLN A 17 -0.75 21.06 -13.09
N THR A 18 -1.61 20.04 -13.11
CA THR A 18 -2.97 20.18 -12.53
C THR A 18 -3.34 19.27 -11.36
N LYS A 19 -2.53 18.26 -10.96
CA LYS A 19 -2.83 17.36 -9.82
C LYS A 19 -4.32 16.92 -9.73
N VAL A 20 -4.96 16.59 -10.86
CA VAL A 20 -6.36 16.10 -10.88
C VAL A 20 -6.36 14.57 -10.79
N PRO A 21 -7.25 13.93 -10.00
CA PRO A 21 -7.33 12.47 -9.93
C PRO A 21 -7.60 11.85 -11.31
N CYS A 22 -6.95 10.71 -11.57
CA CYS A 22 -7.12 9.92 -12.78
C CYS A 22 -8.61 9.55 -12.99
N GLN A 23 -9.09 9.58 -14.24
CA GLN A 23 -10.46 9.15 -14.60
C GLN A 23 -10.79 7.73 -14.11
N TYR A 24 -9.78 6.93 -13.80
CA TYR A 24 -9.91 5.59 -13.23
C TYR A 24 -10.45 5.62 -11.78
N CYS A 25 -10.00 6.55 -10.94
CA CYS A 25 -10.48 6.69 -9.55
C CYS A 25 -11.98 7.03 -9.51
N ILE A 26 -12.45 7.86 -10.44
CA ILE A 26 -13.87 8.20 -10.57
C ILE A 26 -14.70 6.98 -10.96
N ARG A 27 -14.19 6.11 -11.86
CA ARG A 27 -14.88 4.88 -12.27
C ARG A 27 -14.95 3.84 -11.15
N VAL A 28 -13.91 3.71 -10.33
CA VAL A 28 -13.92 2.79 -9.17
C VAL A 28 -14.90 3.26 -8.11
N ILE A 29 -14.94 4.57 -7.82
CA ILE A 29 -15.94 5.15 -6.91
C ILE A 29 -17.35 4.87 -7.44
N LEU A 30 -17.62 5.09 -8.73
CA LEU A 30 -18.94 4.82 -9.34
C LEU A 30 -19.31 3.32 -9.35
N ALA A 31 -18.34 2.41 -9.49
CA ALA A 31 -18.57 0.96 -9.46
C ALA A 31 -18.86 0.43 -8.05
N ILE A 32 -18.30 1.06 -7.00
CA ILE A 32 -18.66 0.75 -5.60
C ILE A 32 -20.13 1.11 -5.32
N PHE A 33 -20.70 2.08 -6.05
CA PHE A 33 -22.08 2.54 -5.88
C PHE A 33 -23.09 1.96 -6.90
N SER A 34 -22.68 1.10 -7.84
CA SER A 34 -23.53 0.63 -8.94
C SER A 34 -24.54 -0.47 -8.60
N GLY A 35 -24.98 -0.56 -7.34
CA GLY A 35 -26.16 -1.35 -6.94
C GLY A 35 -27.51 -0.73 -7.35
N MET A 36 -27.52 0.24 -8.27
CA MET A 36 -28.74 0.90 -8.74
C MET A 36 -29.22 0.31 -10.09
N PRO A 37 -30.55 0.18 -10.31
CA PRO A 37 -31.09 -0.35 -11.56
C PRO A 37 -30.81 0.58 -12.76
N PRO A 38 -30.73 0.05 -13.99
CA PRO A 38 -30.39 0.83 -15.17
C PRO A 38 -31.49 1.85 -15.50
N LEU A 39 -31.10 3.09 -15.77
CA LEU A 39 -31.98 4.13 -16.29
C LEU A 39 -32.41 3.81 -17.74
N PRO A 40 -33.66 4.15 -18.15
CA PRO A 40 -34.17 3.85 -19.48
C PRO A 40 -33.48 4.67 -20.59
N PRO A 41 -33.46 4.16 -21.84
CA PRO A 41 -32.62 4.69 -22.90
C PRO A 41 -33.22 5.98 -23.49
N GLY A 42 -32.54 7.09 -23.24
CA GLY A 42 -32.75 8.34 -23.95
C GLY A 42 -32.24 9.52 -23.16
N HIS A 43 -30.95 9.87 -23.29
CA HIS A 43 -30.35 11.20 -23.07
C HIS A 43 -28.83 11.12 -23.32
N ALA A 44 -28.43 11.04 -24.60
CA ALA A 44 -27.03 10.97 -25.04
C ALA A 44 -26.34 12.36 -25.20
N SER A 45 -26.92 13.45 -24.71
CA SER A 45 -26.42 14.82 -24.99
C SER A 45 -25.68 15.53 -23.83
N ILE A 46 -25.61 14.94 -22.62
CA ILE A 46 -25.09 15.65 -21.43
C ILE A 46 -23.55 15.55 -21.27
N MET A 47 -22.88 14.55 -21.88
CA MET A 47 -21.43 14.37 -21.72
C MET A 47 -20.51 15.31 -22.54
N ARG A 48 -21.05 16.27 -23.30
CA ARG A 48 -20.24 17.18 -24.13
C ARG A 48 -19.91 18.54 -23.51
N ARG A 49 -20.36 18.88 -22.29
CA ARG A 49 -20.17 20.24 -21.70
C ARG A 49 -19.22 20.34 -20.51
N MET A 50 -18.58 19.26 -20.06
CA MET A 50 -17.67 19.30 -18.90
C MET A 50 -16.20 19.68 -19.20
N SER A 51 -15.84 20.03 -20.44
CA SER A 51 -14.44 20.35 -20.79
C SER A 51 -14.08 21.84 -20.73
N LEU A 52 -14.86 22.69 -20.05
CA LEU A 52 -14.71 24.14 -20.16
C LEU A 52 -14.87 24.89 -18.82
N ILE A 53 -14.23 24.42 -17.76
CA ILE A 53 -13.98 25.24 -16.55
C ILE A 53 -12.56 24.93 -16.06
N GLY A 54 -11.60 25.69 -16.60
CA GLY A 54 -10.26 25.81 -16.06
C GLY A 54 -9.99 27.28 -15.73
N THR A 55 -9.26 27.52 -14.64
CA THR A 55 -8.65 28.79 -14.20
C THR A 55 -9.45 29.63 -13.19
N ILE A 56 -9.21 29.42 -11.89
CA ILE A 56 -9.06 30.43 -10.81
C ILE A 56 -8.13 29.74 -9.79
N GLY A 57 -6.91 30.16 -9.44
CA GLY A 57 -6.33 31.49 -9.23
C GLY A 57 -5.88 31.55 -7.76
N GLY A 58 -4.57 31.56 -7.49
CA GLY A 58 -3.97 31.32 -6.17
C GLY A 58 -4.14 32.43 -5.12
N ILE A 59 -3.82 32.08 -3.86
CA ILE A 59 -3.53 33.01 -2.76
C ILE A 59 -2.25 32.53 -2.07
N GLY A 60 -1.34 33.48 -1.87
CA GLY A 60 0.08 33.28 -1.54
C GLY A 60 0.46 33.27 -0.06
N SER A 61 1.78 33.23 0.10
CA SER A 61 2.63 33.19 1.29
C SER A 61 2.29 34.15 2.44
N GLY A 62 2.36 33.63 3.67
CA GLY A 62 2.48 34.43 4.89
C GLY A 62 2.93 33.62 6.11
N GLY A 63 4.15 33.92 6.60
CA GLY A 63 4.56 33.99 8.02
C GLY A 63 4.27 32.84 8.99
N ALA A 64 5.34 32.31 9.58
CA ALA A 64 5.32 31.44 10.74
C ALA A 64 4.59 32.06 11.96
N SER A 65 3.59 31.38 12.52
CA SER A 65 3.29 31.25 13.96
C SER A 65 1.97 30.50 14.17
N GLY A 66 1.97 29.47 15.03
CA GLY A 66 0.75 28.86 15.58
C GLY A 66 0.38 27.46 15.05
N ILE A 67 0.95 26.42 15.64
CA ILE A 67 0.64 25.00 15.35
C ILE A 67 -0.75 24.56 15.90
N GLY A 68 -1.50 25.46 16.54
CA GLY A 68 -2.82 25.15 17.13
C GLY A 68 -4.05 25.51 16.27
N ALA A 69 -3.90 26.21 15.13
CA ALA A 69 -5.04 26.73 14.35
C ALA A 69 -5.35 25.94 13.06
N GLY A 70 -4.54 24.92 12.71
CA GLY A 70 -4.70 24.15 11.47
C GLY A 70 -5.84 23.13 11.49
N ILE A 71 -6.33 22.74 12.67
CA ILE A 71 -7.29 21.63 12.82
C ILE A 71 -8.73 22.12 12.62
N SER A 72 -9.06 23.35 13.03
CA SER A 72 -10.36 23.96 12.70
C SER A 72 -10.46 24.29 11.21
N GLY A 73 -9.34 24.55 10.53
CA GLY A 73 -9.27 24.92 9.11
C GLY A 73 -9.55 23.77 8.12
N ILE A 74 -9.26 22.52 8.47
CA ILE A 74 -9.55 21.37 7.59
C ILE A 74 -11.03 20.97 7.69
N GLY A 75 -11.60 20.98 8.89
CA GLY A 75 -13.04 20.79 9.09
C GLY A 75 -13.88 21.90 8.44
N SER A 76 -13.44 23.16 8.56
CA SER A 76 -14.12 24.30 7.90
C SER A 76 -13.81 24.42 6.40
N GLY A 77 -12.66 23.92 5.94
CA GLY A 77 -12.32 23.81 4.52
C GLY A 77 -13.16 22.75 3.80
N ILE A 78 -13.45 21.61 4.44
CA ILE A 78 -14.24 20.51 3.86
C ILE A 78 -15.75 20.75 4.04
N SER A 79 -16.20 21.35 5.14
CA SER A 79 -17.56 21.89 5.20
C SER A 79 -17.77 22.97 4.12
N GLY A 80 -16.72 23.75 3.82
CA GLY A 80 -16.66 24.69 2.72
C GLY A 80 -16.66 24.04 1.32
N ILE A 81 -16.19 22.79 1.17
CA ILE A 81 -16.33 22.01 -0.08
C ILE A 81 -17.79 21.53 -0.24
N GLY A 82 -18.44 21.08 0.84
CA GLY A 82 -19.86 20.74 0.82
C GLY A 82 -20.76 21.96 0.53
N SER A 83 -20.49 23.09 1.18
CA SER A 83 -21.19 24.36 0.93
C SER A 83 -20.81 25.02 -0.40
N GLY A 84 -19.57 24.82 -0.86
CA GLY A 84 -19.04 25.37 -2.11
C GLY A 84 -19.51 24.59 -3.35
N ILE A 85 -19.70 23.28 -3.25
CA ILE A 85 -20.34 22.48 -4.30
C ILE A 85 -21.83 22.86 -4.41
N ALA A 86 -22.50 23.13 -3.28
CA ALA A 86 -23.87 23.65 -3.29
C ALA A 86 -23.97 25.09 -3.83
N GLY A 87 -22.94 25.93 -3.64
CA GLY A 87 -22.90 27.33 -4.08
C GLY A 87 -22.31 27.59 -5.47
N ALA A 88 -21.52 26.67 -6.04
CA ALA A 88 -20.81 26.85 -7.31
C ALA A 88 -21.45 26.12 -8.50
N LEU A 89 -22.54 25.38 -8.30
CA LEU A 89 -23.32 24.85 -9.42
C LEU A 89 -24.23 25.96 -9.96
N PRO A 90 -24.19 26.27 -11.26
CA PRO A 90 -25.19 27.13 -11.86
C PRO A 90 -26.57 26.59 -11.51
N ASN A 91 -27.57 27.46 -11.37
CA ASN A 91 -29.00 27.17 -11.22
C ASN A 91 -29.60 26.32 -12.39
N GLN A 92 -28.82 25.47 -13.06
CA GLN A 92 -29.16 24.71 -14.26
C GLN A 92 -29.12 23.18 -14.07
N LEU A 93 -28.80 22.66 -12.88
CA LEU A 93 -29.00 21.24 -12.57
C LEU A 93 -30.31 21.07 -11.79
N THR A 94 -31.43 21.23 -12.49
CA THR A 94 -32.78 21.07 -11.93
C THR A 94 -33.27 19.62 -11.96
N ASP A 95 -32.48 18.69 -12.50
CA ASP A 95 -32.83 17.28 -12.57
C ASP A 95 -32.82 16.65 -11.16
N PRO A 96 -33.97 16.18 -10.64
CA PRO A 96 -34.06 15.60 -9.31
C PRO A 96 -33.17 14.37 -9.11
N VAL A 97 -32.89 13.61 -10.16
CA VAL A 97 -32.02 12.44 -10.13
C VAL A 97 -30.56 12.86 -9.94
N VAL A 98 -30.13 13.93 -10.62
CA VAL A 98 -28.77 14.46 -10.47
C VAL A 98 -28.56 15.06 -9.06
N GLN A 99 -29.56 15.75 -8.53
CA GLN A 99 -29.51 16.29 -7.16
C GLN A 99 -29.46 15.17 -6.11
N GLN A 100 -30.27 14.12 -6.26
CA GLN A 100 -30.25 12.98 -5.37
C GLN A 100 -28.92 12.21 -5.43
N ALA A 101 -28.36 12.02 -6.62
CA ALA A 101 -27.05 11.39 -6.80
C ALA A 101 -25.93 12.21 -6.14
N LEU A 102 -25.95 13.54 -6.30
CA LEU A 102 -24.96 14.43 -5.71
C LEU A 102 -25.08 14.47 -4.18
N MET A 103 -26.29 14.53 -3.63
CA MET A 103 -26.51 14.44 -2.19
C MET A 103 -26.05 13.09 -1.64
N THR A 104 -26.38 11.98 -2.31
CA THR A 104 -25.94 10.63 -1.90
C THR A 104 -24.42 10.53 -1.89
N LEU A 105 -23.75 11.04 -2.93
CA LEU A 105 -22.29 11.07 -3.01
C LEU A 105 -21.69 11.96 -1.91
N THR A 106 -22.28 13.13 -1.65
CA THR A 106 -21.82 14.07 -0.62
C THR A 106 -21.98 13.47 0.77
N THR A 107 -23.14 12.87 1.09
CA THR A 107 -23.37 12.18 2.36
C THR A 107 -22.44 10.99 2.53
N ALA A 108 -22.24 10.18 1.49
CA ALA A 108 -21.30 9.06 1.53
C ALA A 108 -19.86 9.53 1.78
N LEU A 109 -19.45 10.62 1.13
CA LEU A 109 -18.12 11.20 1.32
C LEU A 109 -17.96 11.80 2.72
N SER A 110 -19.00 12.45 3.27
CA SER A 110 -18.98 12.96 4.65
C SER A 110 -18.89 11.82 5.67
N VAL A 111 -19.71 10.77 5.53
CA VAL A 111 -19.65 9.59 6.42
C VAL A 111 -18.30 8.91 6.33
N PHE A 112 -17.75 8.76 5.12
CA PHE A 112 -16.40 8.24 4.93
C PHE A 112 -15.38 9.14 5.63
N THR A 113 -15.45 10.45 5.44
CA THR A 113 -14.53 11.43 6.04
C THR A 113 -14.62 11.44 7.57
N ASP A 114 -15.80 11.33 8.15
CA ASP A 114 -15.98 11.26 9.60
C ASP A 114 -15.46 9.91 10.16
N SER A 115 -15.64 8.82 9.39
CA SER A 115 -15.18 7.49 9.77
C SER A 115 -13.65 7.33 9.67
N VAL A 116 -13.01 7.99 8.69
CA VAL A 116 -11.56 7.91 8.49
C VAL A 116 -10.78 9.12 9.04
N GLY A 117 -11.45 10.24 9.31
CA GLY A 117 -10.83 11.50 9.75
C GLY A 117 -10.18 11.43 11.14
N GLY A 118 -10.55 10.43 11.94
CA GLY A 118 -9.89 10.10 13.21
C GLY A 118 -8.65 9.21 13.07
N ILE A 119 -8.40 8.63 11.90
CA ILE A 119 -7.27 7.72 11.68
C ILE A 119 -6.00 8.57 11.43
N VAL A 120 -5.27 8.85 12.50
CA VAL A 120 -3.96 9.52 12.43
C VAL A 120 -2.90 8.55 12.90
N VAL A 121 -2.03 8.13 11.97
CA VAL A 121 -0.86 7.29 12.30
C VAL A 121 0.38 8.18 12.35
N ASP A 122 1.01 8.25 13.52
CA ASP A 122 2.28 8.95 13.72
C ASP A 122 3.45 8.07 13.27
N TRP A 123 3.67 8.05 11.95
CA TRP A 123 4.74 7.33 11.28
C TRP A 123 6.13 7.83 11.70
N PRO A 124 7.19 6.99 11.59
CA PRO A 124 8.54 7.43 11.91
C PRO A 124 8.95 8.67 11.11
N LYS A 125 9.56 9.62 11.82
CA LYS A 125 9.97 10.89 11.23
C LYS A 125 11.13 10.68 10.27
N ASN A 126 11.13 11.44 9.18
CA ASN A 126 12.29 11.53 8.31
C ASN A 126 13.45 12.15 9.10
N SER A 127 14.61 11.50 9.07
CA SER A 127 15.80 11.96 9.79
C SER A 127 16.47 13.12 9.05
N ASP A 128 16.78 14.19 9.77
CA ASP A 128 17.54 15.33 9.24
C ASP A 128 19.04 14.97 9.20
N LEU A 129 19.44 14.32 8.11
CA LEU A 129 20.80 13.85 7.88
C LEU A 129 21.37 14.45 6.59
N LYS A 130 22.62 14.92 6.69
CA LYS A 130 23.45 15.31 5.55
C LYS A 130 24.33 14.14 5.10
N GLY A 131 24.66 14.11 3.81
CA GLY A 131 25.61 13.15 3.26
C GLY A 131 26.97 13.14 3.98
N GLY A 132 27.69 12.03 3.87
CA GLY A 132 28.99 11.80 4.52
C GLY A 132 28.90 11.15 5.91
N LYS A 133 27.69 10.97 6.46
CA LYS A 133 27.48 10.26 7.73
C LYS A 133 27.75 8.76 7.58
N ASN A 134 28.26 8.15 8.65
CA ASN A 134 28.50 6.71 8.75
C ASN A 134 27.45 6.06 9.66
N PHE A 135 27.05 4.84 9.31
CA PHE A 135 26.17 3.97 10.09
C PHE A 135 26.78 2.56 10.15
N ASP A 136 26.39 1.74 11.12
CA ASP A 136 26.83 0.35 11.14
C ASP A 136 26.23 -0.44 9.98
N PHE A 137 24.92 -0.25 9.77
CA PHE A 137 24.19 -0.88 8.68
C PHE A 137 23.41 0.16 7.88
N ILE A 138 23.45 0.03 6.56
CA ILE A 138 22.54 0.73 5.67
C ILE A 138 21.62 -0.31 5.03
N VAL A 139 20.31 -0.19 5.27
CA VAL A 139 19.27 -1.01 4.65
C VAL A 139 18.62 -0.21 3.53
N VAL A 140 18.71 -0.74 2.30
CA VAL A 140 18.18 -0.10 1.09
C VAL A 140 16.81 -0.69 0.76
N GLY A 141 15.77 0.13 0.89
CA GLY A 141 14.37 -0.24 0.68
C GLY A 141 13.67 -0.52 2.01
N GLY A 142 12.72 0.35 2.38
CA GLY A 142 11.80 0.22 3.51
C GLY A 142 10.60 -0.67 3.22
N GLY A 143 10.76 -1.70 2.37
CA GLY A 143 9.72 -2.68 2.06
C GLY A 143 9.53 -3.74 3.16
N THR A 144 8.84 -4.84 2.81
CA THR A 144 8.56 -5.97 3.72
C THR A 144 9.80 -6.45 4.48
N ALA A 145 10.87 -6.82 3.77
CA ALA A 145 12.09 -7.31 4.40
C ALA A 145 12.90 -6.20 5.10
N GLY A 146 12.99 -5.02 4.51
CA GLY A 146 13.78 -3.92 5.04
C GLY A 146 13.25 -3.38 6.38
N CYS A 147 11.93 -3.33 6.54
CA CYS A 147 11.30 -2.99 7.83
C CYS A 147 11.68 -4.00 8.93
N VAL A 148 11.66 -5.29 8.61
CA VAL A 148 12.03 -6.37 9.53
C VAL A 148 13.50 -6.23 9.94
N LEU A 149 14.39 -6.08 8.97
CA LEU A 149 15.83 -5.94 9.20
C LEU A 149 16.15 -4.71 10.05
N ALA A 150 15.56 -3.55 9.74
CA ALA A 150 15.76 -2.34 10.52
C ALA A 150 15.37 -2.52 12.00
N ARG A 151 14.22 -3.16 12.27
CA ARG A 151 13.81 -3.48 13.64
C ARG A 151 14.77 -4.42 14.34
N ARG A 152 15.16 -5.53 13.70
CA ARG A 152 15.99 -6.54 14.33
C ARG A 152 17.42 -6.06 14.57
N LEU A 153 18.02 -5.35 13.61
CA LEU A 153 19.36 -4.79 13.78
C LEU A 153 19.40 -3.74 14.90
N THR A 154 18.36 -2.91 15.03
CA THR A 154 18.29 -1.89 16.08
C THR A 154 17.91 -2.43 17.46
N GLU A 155 17.64 -3.74 17.61
CA GLU A 155 17.50 -4.37 18.94
C GLU A 155 18.81 -4.30 19.72
N LEU A 156 19.95 -4.23 19.03
CA LEU A 156 21.26 -3.97 19.63
C LEU A 156 21.51 -2.46 19.65
N SER A 157 21.57 -1.88 20.85
CA SER A 157 21.72 -0.43 21.06
C SER A 157 23.01 0.15 20.48
N ASP A 158 24.04 -0.68 20.35
CA ASP A 158 25.37 -0.29 19.88
C ASP A 158 25.44 -0.16 18.36
N TRP A 159 24.41 -0.63 17.64
CA TRP A 159 24.37 -0.57 16.19
C TRP A 159 23.49 0.56 15.71
N SER A 160 24.07 1.45 14.91
CA SER A 160 23.38 2.51 14.19
C SER A 160 22.89 2.01 12.83
N VAL A 161 21.60 2.19 12.55
CA VAL A 161 20.96 1.66 11.33
C VAL A 161 20.27 2.76 10.56
N LEU A 162 20.65 2.92 9.29
CA LEU A 162 19.98 3.80 8.33
C LEU A 162 19.07 2.98 7.41
N LEU A 163 17.78 3.25 7.44
CA LEU A 163 16.82 2.74 6.46
C LEU A 163 16.56 3.81 5.40
N ILE A 164 16.67 3.44 4.12
CA ILE A 164 16.43 4.34 2.97
C ILE A 164 15.22 3.83 2.20
N GLU A 165 14.20 4.66 2.03
CA GLU A 165 12.98 4.34 1.27
C GLU A 165 12.68 5.42 0.23
N ALA A 166 12.38 4.98 -0.99
CA ALA A 166 12.08 5.86 -2.12
C ALA A 166 10.69 6.50 -2.04
N GLY A 167 9.75 5.84 -1.37
CA GLY A 167 8.42 6.35 -1.06
C GLY A 167 8.32 7.08 0.28
N GLY A 168 7.11 7.57 0.54
CA GLY A 168 6.74 8.25 1.77
C GLY A 168 6.02 7.35 2.76
N ASP A 169 5.19 7.96 3.59
CA ASP A 169 4.32 7.25 4.52
C ASP A 169 3.17 6.53 3.78
N PRO A 170 2.71 5.37 4.28
CA PRO A 170 1.54 4.70 3.72
C PRO A 170 0.29 5.59 3.81
N PRO A 171 -0.51 5.71 2.73
CA PRO A 171 -1.75 6.48 2.74
C PRO A 171 -2.85 5.74 3.51
N LEU A 172 -3.97 6.42 3.79
CA LEU A 172 -5.13 5.79 4.42
C LEU A 172 -5.65 4.57 3.64
N SER A 173 -5.57 4.59 2.31
CA SER A 173 -5.96 3.45 1.47
C SER A 173 -5.06 2.21 1.64
N SER A 174 -3.84 2.37 2.19
CA SER A 174 -3.03 1.25 2.66
C SER A 174 -3.57 0.71 3.98
N LEU A 175 -3.97 1.59 4.91
CA LEU A 175 -4.40 1.19 6.24
C LEU A 175 -5.75 0.48 6.24
N VAL A 176 -6.69 0.92 5.41
CA VAL A 176 -8.05 0.38 5.34
C VAL A 176 -8.09 -0.77 4.33
N PRO A 177 -8.25 -2.04 4.78
CA PRO A 177 -8.18 -3.22 3.92
C PRO A 177 -9.10 -3.16 2.69
N ALA A 178 -10.35 -2.72 2.85
CA ALA A 178 -11.37 -2.77 1.80
C ALA A 178 -11.08 -1.89 0.57
N VAL A 179 -10.19 -0.90 0.69
CA VAL A 179 -9.94 0.10 -0.37
C VAL A 179 -8.53 0.04 -0.94
N PHE A 180 -7.77 -1.03 -0.67
CA PHE A 180 -6.38 -1.16 -1.10
C PHE A 180 -6.19 -1.02 -2.62
N MET A 181 -7.19 -1.47 -3.41
CA MET A 181 -7.21 -1.36 -4.87
C MET A 181 -7.07 0.08 -5.38
N LEU A 182 -7.46 1.09 -4.58
CA LEU A 182 -7.35 2.50 -4.92
C LEU A 182 -5.91 3.01 -5.02
N MET A 183 -4.92 2.26 -4.52
CA MET A 183 -3.50 2.64 -4.61
C MET A 183 -2.85 2.25 -5.94
N THR A 184 -3.47 1.35 -6.70
CA THR A 184 -2.96 0.93 -8.01
C THR A 184 -2.88 2.14 -8.94
N TYR A 185 -1.76 2.33 -9.65
CA TYR A 185 -1.53 3.47 -10.56
C TYR A 185 -1.48 4.86 -9.90
N THR A 186 -1.29 4.94 -8.58
CA THR A 186 -1.05 6.21 -7.90
C THR A 186 0.45 6.43 -7.68
N ASP A 187 0.80 7.51 -6.99
CA ASP A 187 2.18 7.88 -6.64
C ASP A 187 2.85 6.90 -5.65
N VAL A 188 2.05 6.11 -4.92
CA VAL A 188 2.51 5.07 -4.00
C VAL A 188 2.61 3.69 -4.66
N ASP A 189 2.36 3.60 -5.97
CA ASP A 189 2.62 2.42 -6.79
C ASP A 189 3.83 2.71 -7.69
N TRP A 190 4.81 1.82 -7.71
CA TRP A 190 5.87 1.86 -8.71
C TRP A 190 5.33 1.66 -10.12
N ALA A 191 4.20 0.95 -10.25
CA ALA A 191 3.47 0.71 -11.50
C ALA A 191 4.42 0.28 -12.63
N PHE A 192 5.29 -0.70 -12.34
CA PHE A 192 6.23 -1.19 -13.35
C PHE A 192 5.48 -1.74 -14.54
N VAL A 193 6.01 -1.49 -15.73
CA VAL A 193 5.47 -2.02 -16.98
C VAL A 193 6.48 -3.00 -17.53
N ALA A 194 6.07 -4.24 -17.72
CA ALA A 194 6.91 -5.25 -18.37
C ALA A 194 7.13 -4.87 -19.85
N GLU A 195 8.33 -5.16 -20.36
CA GLU A 195 8.57 -5.14 -21.81
C GLU A 195 7.69 -6.20 -22.48
N ASP A 196 7.21 -5.92 -23.70
CA ASP A 196 6.45 -6.90 -24.47
C ASP A 196 7.39 -8.00 -24.98
N ASP A 197 7.18 -9.23 -24.51
CA ASP A 197 7.91 -10.43 -24.92
C ASP A 197 7.21 -11.17 -26.08
N GLY A 198 6.09 -10.65 -26.58
CA GLY A 198 5.26 -11.26 -27.62
C GLY A 198 4.46 -12.49 -27.14
N TYR A 199 4.48 -12.81 -25.84
CA TYR A 199 3.89 -14.02 -25.29
C TYR A 199 2.98 -13.76 -24.08
N SER A 200 3.48 -13.08 -23.06
CA SER A 200 2.85 -12.98 -21.74
C SER A 200 1.62 -12.05 -21.73
N SER A 201 1.52 -11.13 -22.71
CA SER A 201 0.47 -10.12 -22.78
C SER A 201 -0.59 -10.38 -23.87
N GLN A 202 -0.60 -11.56 -24.50
CA GLN A 202 -1.43 -11.87 -25.68
C GLN A 202 -2.95 -11.71 -25.46
N ALA A 203 -3.43 -11.85 -24.22
CA ALA A 203 -4.84 -11.64 -23.87
C ALA A 203 -5.15 -10.21 -23.38
N GLN A 204 -4.15 -9.34 -23.28
CA GLN A 204 -4.31 -7.93 -22.90
C GLN A 204 -4.50 -7.08 -24.14
N LYS A 205 -5.55 -6.25 -24.17
CA LYS A 205 -5.86 -5.38 -25.33
C LYS A 205 -4.69 -4.49 -25.73
N ASP A 206 -3.96 -3.98 -24.73
CA ASP A 206 -2.86 -3.06 -24.94
C ASP A 206 -1.50 -3.76 -24.94
N GLN A 207 -1.42 -5.09 -24.81
CA GLN A 207 -0.16 -5.87 -24.76
C GLN A 207 0.87 -5.42 -23.70
N HIS A 208 0.43 -4.67 -22.68
CA HIS A 208 1.27 -4.28 -21.56
C HIS A 208 0.84 -5.03 -20.30
N LEU A 209 1.82 -5.54 -19.55
CA LEU A 209 1.60 -6.13 -18.22
C LEU A 209 2.09 -5.14 -17.16
N ILE A 210 1.16 -4.69 -16.33
CA ILE A 210 1.48 -3.85 -15.18
C ILE A 210 1.78 -4.76 -13.99
N MET A 211 2.91 -4.47 -13.34
CA MET A 211 3.36 -5.12 -12.12
C MET A 211 3.31 -4.10 -11.00
N THR A 212 2.25 -4.18 -10.20
CA THR A 212 2.06 -3.27 -9.06
C THR A 212 3.09 -3.58 -7.97
N GLN A 213 3.69 -2.53 -7.42
CA GLN A 213 4.62 -2.65 -6.30
C GLN A 213 4.54 -1.42 -5.41
N GLY A 214 4.43 -1.62 -4.10
CA GLY A 214 4.32 -0.51 -3.15
C GLY A 214 5.59 0.36 -3.12
N LYS A 215 5.42 1.67 -3.33
CA LYS A 215 6.42 2.73 -3.20
C LYS A 215 6.09 3.60 -1.97
N MET A 216 6.28 3.03 -0.80
CA MET A 216 6.00 3.61 0.52
C MET A 216 6.65 2.73 1.59
N LEU A 217 6.70 3.19 2.85
CA LEU A 217 7.09 2.30 3.95
C LEU A 217 6.23 1.03 3.97
N GLY A 218 6.86 -0.10 4.24
CA GLY A 218 6.26 -1.44 4.17
C GLY A 218 6.17 -2.01 2.75
N GLY A 219 6.36 -1.19 1.71
CA GLY A 219 6.38 -1.61 0.31
C GLY A 219 5.17 -2.46 -0.05
N GLY A 220 5.42 -3.66 -0.60
CA GLY A 220 4.36 -4.60 -0.97
C GLY A 220 3.42 -4.99 0.18
N SER A 221 3.88 -5.08 1.44
CA SER A 221 3.00 -5.41 2.57
C SER A 221 1.93 -4.33 2.84
N SER A 222 2.23 -3.07 2.50
CA SER A 222 1.31 -1.94 2.59
C SER A 222 0.33 -1.87 1.41
N MET A 223 0.55 -2.64 0.34
CA MET A 223 -0.29 -2.62 -0.88
C MET A 223 -0.98 -3.96 -1.18
N SER A 224 -0.52 -5.07 -0.59
CA SER A 224 -0.95 -6.44 -0.93
C SER A 224 -2.44 -6.71 -0.71
N TYR A 225 -2.90 -7.85 -1.22
CA TYR A 225 -4.22 -8.45 -0.98
C TYR A 225 -4.39 -9.04 0.43
N LEU A 226 -3.45 -8.80 1.35
CA LEU A 226 -3.52 -9.16 2.79
C LEU A 226 -3.49 -10.65 3.13
N THR A 227 -3.67 -11.56 2.18
CA THR A 227 -3.65 -13.00 2.44
C THR A 227 -2.34 -13.42 3.12
N TYR A 228 -2.47 -14.09 4.26
CA TYR A 228 -1.36 -14.72 4.96
C TYR A 228 -1.33 -16.22 4.64
N GLY A 229 -0.31 -16.60 3.88
CA GLY A 229 -0.04 -17.99 3.51
C GLY A 229 1.41 -18.35 3.80
N ARG A 230 1.64 -19.58 4.26
CA ARG A 230 2.99 -20.15 4.45
C ARG A 230 3.36 -21.08 3.32
N SER A 231 4.67 -21.24 3.14
CA SER A 231 5.22 -22.29 2.30
C SER A 231 4.90 -23.68 2.89
N LYS A 232 4.85 -24.71 2.04
CA LYS A 232 4.80 -26.11 2.47
C LYS A 232 6.23 -26.68 2.47
N ASN A 233 6.43 -27.79 3.18
CA ASN A 233 7.75 -28.38 3.42
C ASN A 233 8.58 -28.57 2.12
N VAL A 234 7.95 -29.15 1.08
CA VAL A 234 8.59 -29.44 -0.21
C VAL A 234 9.23 -28.19 -0.83
N SER A 235 8.54 -27.05 -0.81
CA SER A 235 9.00 -25.84 -1.49
C SER A 235 10.24 -25.20 -0.86
N CYS A 236 10.43 -25.29 0.46
CA CYS A 236 11.62 -24.72 1.12
C CYS A 236 12.84 -25.62 0.95
N ASN A 237 12.65 -26.94 1.01
CA ASN A 237 13.76 -27.89 0.87
C ASN A 237 14.36 -27.87 -0.54
N ASP A 238 13.57 -27.54 -1.55
CA ASP A 238 14.01 -27.43 -2.95
C ASP A 238 14.93 -26.22 -3.22
N PHE A 239 15.10 -25.30 -2.27
CA PHE A 239 16.06 -24.19 -2.43
C PHE A 239 17.50 -24.69 -2.55
N GLY A 240 17.85 -25.84 -1.95
CA GLY A 240 19.21 -26.37 -1.97
C GLY A 240 20.25 -25.51 -1.26
N VAL A 241 19.82 -24.57 -0.41
CA VAL A 241 20.69 -23.67 0.36
C VAL A 241 20.78 -24.17 1.81
N PRO A 242 21.98 -24.46 2.35
CA PRO A 242 22.13 -24.87 3.74
C PRO A 242 21.53 -23.84 4.72
N GLY A 243 20.75 -24.31 5.69
CA GLY A 243 20.08 -23.45 6.68
C GLY A 243 18.78 -22.80 6.19
N TRP A 244 18.26 -23.21 5.03
CA TRP A 244 17.00 -22.74 4.45
C TRP A 244 15.98 -23.85 4.22
N SER A 245 16.12 -24.99 4.89
CA SER A 245 15.09 -26.03 4.88
C SER A 245 13.81 -25.53 5.55
N PHE A 246 12.69 -26.23 5.34
CA PHE A 246 11.46 -25.89 6.03
C PHE A 246 11.64 -25.86 7.56
N ASP A 247 12.34 -26.84 8.11
CA ASP A 247 12.58 -26.94 9.56
C ASP A 247 13.46 -25.79 10.08
N ASP A 248 14.44 -25.33 9.29
CA ASP A 248 15.27 -24.16 9.64
C ASP A 248 14.44 -22.86 9.65
N LEU A 249 13.49 -22.73 8.71
CA LEU A 249 12.67 -21.53 8.54
C LEU A 249 11.42 -21.53 9.43
N TYR A 250 10.94 -22.68 9.87
CA TYR A 250 9.71 -22.83 10.65
C TYR A 250 9.69 -21.97 11.93
N PRO A 251 10.76 -21.91 12.75
CA PRO A 251 10.82 -21.00 13.89
C PRO A 251 10.65 -19.52 13.51
N TYR A 252 11.09 -19.12 12.32
CA TYR A 252 10.94 -17.75 11.83
C TYR A 252 9.52 -17.45 11.33
N TYR A 253 8.83 -18.43 10.73
CA TYR A 253 7.39 -18.29 10.44
C TYR A 253 6.59 -18.02 11.73
N LEU A 254 6.88 -18.77 12.80
CA LEU A 254 6.25 -18.56 14.11
C LEU A 254 6.64 -17.21 14.71
N LYS A 255 7.92 -16.82 14.65
CA LYS A 255 8.41 -15.54 15.21
C LYS A 255 7.76 -14.29 14.60
N VAL A 256 7.25 -14.39 13.37
CA VAL A 256 6.57 -13.28 12.68
C VAL A 256 5.10 -13.16 13.11
N GLU A 257 4.47 -14.27 13.46
CA GLU A 257 3.01 -14.37 13.61
C GLU A 257 2.52 -14.05 15.03
N ASP A 258 1.47 -13.24 15.08
CA ASP A 258 0.53 -13.11 16.18
C ASP A 258 -0.88 -13.45 15.70
N LEU A 259 -1.26 -14.73 15.84
CA LEU A 259 -2.55 -15.25 15.42
C LEU A 259 -3.66 -14.85 16.40
N GLN A 260 -4.73 -14.27 15.85
CA GLN A 260 -5.91 -13.81 16.57
C GLN A 260 -7.19 -14.47 15.99
N VAL A 261 -7.13 -15.77 15.71
CA VAL A 261 -8.22 -16.56 15.11
C VAL A 261 -8.71 -17.63 16.09
N PRO A 262 -9.80 -17.38 16.85
CA PRO A 262 -10.26 -18.29 17.90
C PRO A 262 -10.49 -19.74 17.47
N ASP A 263 -11.02 -19.96 16.26
CA ASP A 263 -11.30 -21.31 15.75
C ASP A 263 -10.03 -22.14 15.58
N ILE A 264 -8.90 -21.51 15.26
CA ILE A 264 -7.60 -22.17 15.15
C ILE A 264 -6.98 -22.27 16.54
N ILE A 265 -7.00 -21.20 17.33
CA ILE A 265 -6.41 -21.11 18.67
C ILE A 265 -6.99 -22.16 19.62
N ASN A 266 -8.29 -22.41 19.53
CA ASN A 266 -9.01 -23.37 20.37
C ASN A 266 -9.00 -24.80 19.79
N SER A 267 -8.27 -25.04 18.70
CA SER A 267 -8.17 -26.35 18.04
C SER A 267 -6.81 -27.01 18.26
N SER A 268 -6.67 -28.25 17.78
CA SER A 268 -5.39 -28.94 17.73
C SER A 268 -4.37 -28.27 16.82
N ASP A 269 -4.80 -27.44 15.87
CA ASP A 269 -3.91 -26.78 14.90
C ASP A 269 -3.11 -25.64 15.54
N ASN A 270 -3.49 -25.14 16.72
CA ASN A 270 -2.78 -24.07 17.45
C ASN A 270 -1.30 -24.39 17.72
N VAL A 271 -0.93 -25.67 17.80
CA VAL A 271 0.48 -26.10 17.93
C VAL A 271 1.37 -25.61 16.78
N HIS A 272 0.76 -25.26 15.64
CA HIS A 272 1.45 -24.78 14.45
C HIS A 272 1.55 -23.25 14.36
N HIS A 273 1.15 -22.53 15.39
CA HIS A 273 1.03 -21.07 15.37
C HIS A 273 1.66 -20.38 16.58
N SER A 274 1.88 -19.08 16.44
CA SER A 274 2.34 -18.17 17.49
C SER A 274 1.32 -17.04 17.69
N GLN A 275 1.33 -16.45 18.88
CA GLN A 275 0.44 -15.36 19.31
C GLN A 275 1.25 -14.20 19.91
N SER A 276 2.49 -14.02 19.44
CA SER A 276 3.46 -13.08 20.05
C SER A 276 4.32 -12.33 19.05
N GLY A 277 4.15 -12.63 17.75
CA GLY A 277 4.84 -11.97 16.68
C GLY A 277 4.35 -10.54 16.45
N PRO A 278 5.04 -9.77 15.61
CA PRO A 278 4.63 -8.40 15.29
C PRO A 278 3.51 -8.31 14.25
N ILE A 279 3.32 -9.31 13.37
CA ILE A 279 2.27 -9.30 12.34
C ILE A 279 1.03 -9.95 12.93
N VAL A 280 -0.02 -9.17 13.09
CA VAL A 280 -1.31 -9.63 13.59
C VAL A 280 -2.05 -10.31 12.44
N ILE A 281 -2.57 -11.50 12.72
CA ILE A 281 -3.23 -12.35 11.74
C ILE A 281 -4.63 -12.66 12.23
N THR A 282 -5.61 -12.20 11.47
CA THR A 282 -7.02 -12.47 11.73
C THR A 282 -7.60 -13.27 10.57
N THR A 283 -8.89 -13.55 10.64
CA THR A 283 -9.67 -14.12 9.53
C THR A 283 -10.90 -13.24 9.33
N HIS A 284 -11.76 -13.60 8.38
CA HIS A 284 -13.07 -12.96 8.23
C HIS A 284 -13.77 -12.90 9.60
N GLY A 285 -14.24 -11.72 9.99
CA GLY A 285 -14.73 -11.50 11.35
C GLY A 285 -15.91 -12.42 11.70
N PRO A 286 -16.17 -12.69 13.00
CA PRO A 286 -17.27 -13.55 13.45
C PRO A 286 -18.66 -13.10 12.98
N ALA A 287 -18.81 -11.84 12.57
CA ALA A 287 -20.06 -11.27 12.06
C ALA A 287 -20.36 -11.63 10.60
N THR A 288 -19.38 -12.13 9.85
CA THR A 288 -19.46 -12.35 8.39
C THR A 288 -18.90 -13.71 8.00
N GLY A 289 -19.32 -14.78 8.69
CA GLY A 289 -19.10 -16.13 8.19
C GLY A 289 -19.52 -16.25 6.71
N PHE A 290 -19.05 -17.30 6.03
CA PHE A 290 -19.40 -17.51 4.63
C PHE A 290 -20.91 -17.36 4.42
N THR A 291 -21.29 -16.61 3.40
CA THR A 291 -22.66 -16.55 2.92
C THR A 291 -23.12 -17.96 2.53
N ALA A 292 -24.42 -18.22 2.53
CA ALA A 292 -24.95 -19.51 2.11
C ALA A 292 -24.45 -19.92 0.71
N SER A 293 -24.33 -18.96 -0.21
CA SER A 293 -23.77 -19.18 -1.56
C SER A 293 -22.29 -19.55 -1.55
N GLU A 294 -21.50 -18.97 -0.65
CA GLU A 294 -20.09 -19.33 -0.51
C GLU A 294 -19.97 -20.73 0.10
N ASP A 295 -20.76 -21.06 1.13
CA ASP A 295 -20.79 -22.41 1.70
C ASP A 295 -21.25 -23.47 0.69
N ASP A 296 -22.19 -23.16 -0.22
CA ASP A 296 -22.59 -24.04 -1.32
C ASP A 296 -21.41 -24.28 -2.28
N MET A 297 -20.69 -23.23 -2.68
CA MET A 297 -19.50 -23.35 -3.52
C MET A 297 -18.42 -24.20 -2.83
N LEU A 298 -18.19 -23.97 -1.53
CA LEU A 298 -17.25 -24.73 -0.71
C LEU A 298 -17.70 -26.19 -0.57
N THR A 299 -18.99 -26.48 -0.49
CA THR A 299 -19.53 -27.85 -0.44
C THR A 299 -19.22 -28.60 -1.74
N GLY A 300 -19.26 -27.91 -2.89
CA GLY A 300 -18.82 -28.48 -4.16
C GLY A 300 -17.37 -28.97 -4.14
N LEU A 301 -16.46 -28.24 -3.51
CA LEU A 301 -15.05 -28.67 -3.36
C LEU A 301 -14.93 -29.95 -2.51
N ASN A 302 -15.73 -30.07 -1.44
CA ASN A 302 -15.78 -31.29 -0.63
C ASN A 302 -16.27 -32.51 -1.44
N GLN A 303 -17.27 -32.32 -2.30
CA GLN A 303 -17.78 -33.38 -3.18
C GLN A 303 -16.74 -33.85 -4.21
N LEU A 304 -15.80 -32.99 -4.59
CA LEU A 304 -14.65 -33.33 -5.42
C LEU A 304 -13.50 -34.01 -4.65
N GLY A 305 -13.66 -34.20 -3.33
CA GLY A 305 -12.69 -34.87 -2.47
C GLY A 305 -11.65 -33.95 -1.83
N TYR A 306 -11.79 -32.62 -1.92
CA TYR A 306 -10.91 -31.69 -1.20
C TYR A 306 -11.39 -31.52 0.25
N GLU A 307 -10.48 -31.57 1.21
CA GLU A 307 -10.82 -31.41 2.63
C GLU A 307 -11.07 -29.94 2.98
N ARG A 308 -12.16 -29.66 3.73
CA ARG A 308 -12.38 -28.36 4.36
C ARG A 308 -11.55 -28.26 5.64
N LEU A 309 -10.63 -27.31 5.68
CA LEU A 309 -9.72 -27.04 6.80
C LEU A 309 -10.14 -25.80 7.57
N ASN A 310 -10.00 -25.84 8.89
CA ASN A 310 -10.06 -24.64 9.73
C ASN A 310 -8.78 -23.81 9.59
N ASP A 311 -7.64 -24.48 9.39
CA ASP A 311 -6.34 -23.86 9.18
C ASP A 311 -5.71 -24.34 7.87
N ALA A 312 -5.70 -23.46 6.86
CA ALA A 312 -5.02 -23.70 5.59
C ALA A 312 -3.47 -23.65 5.70
N ASN A 313 -2.95 -23.00 6.76
CA ASN A 313 -1.53 -22.90 7.04
C ASN A 313 -0.96 -24.09 7.82
N ASN A 314 -1.79 -25.10 8.15
CA ASN A 314 -1.31 -26.34 8.75
C ASN A 314 -0.29 -26.99 7.79
N PRO A 315 0.95 -27.25 8.23
CA PRO A 315 2.01 -27.72 7.33
C PRO A 315 1.78 -29.14 6.80
N ASN A 316 0.94 -29.93 7.47
CA ASN A 316 0.71 -31.34 7.22
C ASN A 316 -0.57 -31.63 6.43
N LYS A 317 -1.38 -30.60 6.14
CA LYS A 317 -2.67 -30.75 5.47
C LYS A 317 -2.72 -29.98 4.15
N LEU A 318 -3.51 -30.50 3.22
CA LEU A 318 -3.88 -29.86 1.97
C LEU A 318 -5.40 -29.85 1.86
N GLY A 319 -5.97 -28.69 1.57
CA GLY A 319 -7.41 -28.50 1.52
C GLY A 319 -7.76 -27.05 1.28
N TYR A 320 -8.99 -26.67 1.57
CA TYR A 320 -9.50 -25.32 1.42
C TYR A 320 -10.11 -24.83 2.74
N GLY A 321 -10.12 -23.52 2.97
CA GLY A 321 -10.67 -22.97 4.21
C GLY A 321 -10.71 -21.45 4.19
N PRO A 322 -11.16 -20.82 5.30
CA PRO A 322 -11.10 -19.38 5.46
C PRO A 322 -9.67 -18.86 5.25
N ALA A 323 -9.54 -17.79 4.46
CA ALA A 323 -8.26 -17.12 4.31
C ALA A 323 -7.88 -16.40 5.60
N GLN A 324 -6.66 -16.65 6.08
CA GLN A 324 -6.03 -15.82 7.10
C GLN A 324 -5.52 -14.53 6.45
N LEU A 325 -5.64 -13.41 7.16
CA LEU A 325 -5.38 -12.06 6.66
C LEU A 325 -4.43 -11.33 7.60
N THR A 326 -3.50 -10.55 7.05
CA THR A 326 -2.66 -9.60 7.80
C THR A 326 -3.45 -8.33 8.13
N VAL A 327 -4.48 -8.49 8.96
CA VAL A 327 -5.38 -7.46 9.46
C VAL A 327 -5.40 -7.58 10.98
N ASP A 328 -5.28 -6.46 11.69
CA ASP A 328 -5.28 -6.44 13.14
C ASP A 328 -6.70 -6.53 13.73
N THR A 329 -6.80 -6.62 15.06
CA THR A 329 -8.06 -6.75 15.78
C THR A 329 -8.94 -5.50 15.72
N GLU A 330 -8.40 -4.35 15.29
CA GLU A 330 -9.15 -3.11 15.07
C GLU A 330 -9.64 -2.99 13.62
N GLY A 331 -9.29 -3.96 12.75
CA GLY A 331 -9.69 -4.00 11.35
C GLY A 331 -8.76 -3.22 10.40
N PHE A 332 -7.59 -2.79 10.88
CA PHE A 332 -6.58 -2.14 10.03
C PHE A 332 -5.57 -3.14 9.47
N ARG A 333 -4.94 -2.77 8.36
CA ARG A 333 -3.85 -3.56 7.78
C ARG A 333 -2.69 -3.69 8.76
N SER A 334 -2.29 -4.93 9.05
CA SER A 334 -1.04 -5.26 9.74
C SER A 334 0.11 -5.37 8.72
N SER A 335 0.67 -4.23 8.30
CA SER A 335 1.81 -4.19 7.38
C SER A 335 3.13 -4.21 8.13
N THR A 336 4.25 -4.48 7.44
CA THR A 336 5.56 -4.39 8.11
C THR A 336 5.90 -2.96 8.49
N ALA A 337 5.33 -1.95 7.84
CA ALA A 337 5.50 -0.56 8.27
C ALA A 337 4.89 -0.35 9.66
N SER A 338 3.61 -0.71 9.84
CA SER A 338 2.92 -0.51 11.13
C SER A 338 3.51 -1.42 12.21
N SER A 339 3.65 -2.70 11.92
CA SER A 339 4.07 -3.71 12.89
C SER A 339 5.55 -3.66 13.26
N TYR A 340 6.45 -3.33 12.33
CA TYR A 340 7.89 -3.33 12.60
C TYR A 340 8.47 -1.95 12.86
N LEU A 341 8.02 -0.89 12.16
CA LEU A 341 8.64 0.44 12.28
C LEU A 341 8.01 1.32 13.36
N LEU A 342 6.68 1.31 13.54
CA LEU A 342 6.06 2.15 14.58
C LEU A 342 6.62 1.86 15.99
N PRO A 343 6.85 0.61 16.40
CA PRO A 343 7.38 0.34 17.75
C PRO A 343 8.85 0.74 17.94
N ILE A 344 9.57 1.09 16.86
CA ILE A 344 10.98 1.50 16.94
C ILE A 344 11.21 2.95 16.55
N LYS A 345 10.16 3.71 16.24
CA LYS A 345 10.26 5.05 15.65
C LYS A 345 11.05 6.06 16.50
N ASP A 346 11.09 5.83 17.82
CA ASP A 346 11.77 6.67 18.80
C ASP A 346 13.12 6.08 19.28
N ARG A 347 13.57 4.95 18.71
CA ARG A 347 14.88 4.38 19.02
C ARG A 347 15.98 5.34 18.57
N LYS A 348 16.91 5.67 19.48
CA LYS A 348 18.00 6.62 19.22
C LYS A 348 19.01 6.15 18.16
N ASN A 349 19.08 4.84 17.91
CA ASN A 349 19.97 4.21 16.95
C ASN A 349 19.29 3.86 15.61
N PHE A 350 18.00 4.22 15.44
CA PHE A 350 17.26 4.06 14.20
C PHE A 350 17.18 5.38 13.45
N TYR A 351 17.54 5.36 12.17
CA TYR A 351 17.48 6.51 11.27
C TYR A 351 16.74 6.12 10.00
N LEU A 352 15.95 7.05 9.47
CA LEU A 352 15.09 6.83 8.31
C LEU A 352 15.20 7.99 7.31
N LEU A 353 15.43 7.66 6.04
CA LEU A 353 15.29 8.60 4.92
C LEU A 353 14.11 8.17 4.04
N LYS A 354 13.02 8.95 4.07
CA LYS A 354 11.85 8.82 3.19
C LYS A 354 12.05 9.63 1.91
N ASN A 355 11.23 9.36 0.89
CA ASN A 355 11.27 10.05 -0.41
C ASN A 355 12.70 10.13 -0.99
N THR A 356 13.51 9.09 -0.74
CA THR A 356 14.95 9.08 -1.04
C THR A 356 15.29 7.83 -1.82
N LEU A 357 15.63 7.99 -3.10
CA LEU A 357 15.96 6.87 -3.99
C LEU A 357 17.42 6.47 -3.81
N ALA A 358 17.69 5.25 -3.39
CA ALA A 358 19.05 4.70 -3.46
C ALA A 358 19.42 4.40 -4.92
N SER A 359 20.33 5.19 -5.49
CA SER A 359 20.75 5.08 -6.89
C SER A 359 21.80 3.98 -7.08
N LYS A 360 22.77 3.88 -6.17
CA LYS A 360 23.95 3.02 -6.35
C LYS A 360 24.58 2.60 -5.02
N ILE A 361 25.13 1.37 -4.99
CA ILE A 361 26.02 0.93 -3.92
C ILE A 361 27.45 1.38 -4.24
N VAL A 362 28.10 2.03 -3.28
CA VAL A 362 29.48 2.51 -3.38
C VAL A 362 30.43 1.41 -2.88
N PHE A 363 31.46 1.11 -3.67
CA PHE A 363 32.44 0.06 -3.37
C PHE A 363 33.85 0.62 -3.20
N ASN A 364 34.61 0.00 -2.30
CA ASN A 364 36.07 0.07 -2.25
C ASN A 364 36.62 -1.33 -2.53
N GLY A 365 37.18 -1.53 -3.73
CA GLY A 365 37.48 -2.87 -4.23
C GLY A 365 36.22 -3.74 -4.31
N THR A 366 36.22 -4.87 -3.62
CA THR A 366 35.07 -5.79 -3.53
C THR A 366 34.15 -5.50 -2.34
N ARG A 367 34.51 -4.55 -1.46
CA ARG A 367 33.74 -4.24 -0.26
C ARG A 367 32.73 -3.12 -0.53
N ALA A 368 31.45 -3.36 -0.25
CA ALA A 368 30.45 -2.29 -0.20
C ALA A 368 30.73 -1.38 1.01
N VAL A 369 30.88 -0.07 0.76
CA VAL A 369 31.26 0.91 1.78
C VAL A 369 30.19 1.99 1.99
N GLY A 370 29.19 2.05 1.13
CA GLY A 370 28.14 3.05 1.25
C GLY A 370 27.07 2.94 0.18
N VAL A 371 26.15 3.90 0.20
CA VAL A 371 25.03 4.02 -0.73
C VAL A 371 24.93 5.47 -1.17
N GLU A 372 24.92 5.67 -2.48
CA GLU A 372 24.54 6.92 -3.11
C GLU A 372 23.00 6.98 -3.19
N VAL A 373 22.45 8.15 -2.85
CA VAL A 373 21.03 8.42 -2.85
C VAL A 373 20.71 9.71 -3.58
N ILE A 374 19.52 9.77 -4.16
CA ILE A 374 18.92 10.96 -4.74
C ILE A 374 17.77 11.38 -3.81
N ARG A 375 17.88 12.59 -3.26
CA ARG A 375 16.86 13.20 -2.40
C ARG A 375 15.68 13.72 -3.23
N GLU A 376 14.55 13.99 -2.59
CA GLU A 376 13.38 14.62 -3.22
C GLU A 376 13.71 15.97 -3.89
N SER A 377 14.70 16.69 -3.38
CA SER A 377 15.23 17.92 -3.99
C SER A 377 15.99 17.71 -5.31
N GLY A 378 16.30 16.46 -5.67
CA GLY A 378 17.20 16.10 -6.76
C GLY A 378 18.69 16.08 -6.37
N GLU A 379 19.03 16.47 -5.14
CA GLU A 379 20.41 16.43 -4.65
C GLU A 379 20.90 14.99 -4.49
N THR A 380 22.11 14.71 -4.98
CA THR A 380 22.78 13.42 -4.78
C THR A 380 23.69 13.48 -3.55
N GLN A 381 23.56 12.50 -2.67
CA GLN A 381 24.34 12.39 -1.43
C GLN A 381 24.84 10.95 -1.25
N VAL A 382 25.94 10.77 -0.53
CA VAL A 382 26.46 9.43 -0.18
C VAL A 382 26.41 9.24 1.33
N PHE A 383 25.93 8.09 1.77
CA PHE A 383 25.98 7.62 3.16
C PHE A 383 26.88 6.38 3.24
N TYR A 384 27.62 6.23 4.33
CA TYR A 384 28.64 5.19 4.45
C TYR A 384 28.26 4.13 5.50
N ALA A 385 28.70 2.90 5.28
CA ALA A 385 28.45 1.75 6.14
C ALA A 385 29.76 1.20 6.74
N ASN A 386 29.81 1.13 8.07
CA ASN A 386 30.94 0.58 8.82
C ASN A 386 30.96 -0.94 8.73
N LYS A 387 29.80 -1.61 8.68
CA LYS A 387 29.69 -3.07 8.57
C LYS A 387 29.19 -3.45 7.20
N GLU A 388 27.88 -3.30 6.96
CA GLU A 388 27.22 -3.86 5.77
C GLU A 388 26.24 -2.88 5.10
N VAL A 389 26.09 -3.07 3.79
CA VAL A 389 24.99 -2.52 2.99
C VAL A 389 24.07 -3.68 2.62
N ILE A 390 22.81 -3.61 3.03
CA ILE A 390 21.81 -4.67 2.82
C ILE A 390 20.78 -4.18 1.80
N SER A 391 20.67 -4.86 0.66
CA SER A 391 19.68 -4.54 -0.37
C SER A 391 18.37 -5.28 -0.10
N SER A 392 17.30 -4.52 0.14
CA SER A 392 15.93 -4.99 0.41
C SER A 392 14.89 -4.25 -0.42
N ALA A 393 15.29 -3.70 -1.56
CA ALA A 393 14.47 -2.83 -2.40
C ALA A 393 13.59 -3.57 -3.42
N GLY A 394 13.22 -4.82 -3.11
CA GLY A 394 12.35 -5.67 -3.94
C GLY A 394 13.07 -6.41 -5.06
N SER A 395 12.39 -7.43 -5.60
CA SER A 395 12.88 -8.26 -6.72
C SER A 395 12.87 -7.52 -8.06
N TYR A 396 11.98 -6.53 -8.20
CA TYR A 396 11.89 -5.65 -9.36
C TYR A 396 12.50 -4.31 -9.01
N LYS A 397 13.39 -3.81 -9.85
CA LYS A 397 13.84 -2.42 -9.81
C LYS A 397 13.71 -1.82 -11.20
N PRO A 398 13.37 -0.52 -11.30
CA PRO A 398 13.49 0.15 -12.58
C PRO A 398 14.95 0.08 -13.02
N ARG A 399 15.20 -0.22 -14.30
CA ARG A 399 16.50 0.09 -14.90
C ARG A 399 16.75 1.56 -14.61
N SER A 400 17.90 1.87 -14.00
CA SER A 400 18.43 3.22 -14.00
C SER A 400 18.56 3.66 -15.46
N CYS A 401 17.62 4.49 -15.92
CA CYS A 401 17.69 5.11 -17.25
C CYS A 401 18.85 6.10 -17.31
#